data_AF-A0A3M1VTU4-F1
#
_entry.id   AF-A0A3M1VTU4-F1
#
_cell.length_a   1.000
_cell.length_b   1.000
_cell.length_c   1.000
_cell.angle_alpha   90.00
_cell.angle_beta   90.00
_cell.angle_gamma   90.00
#
_symmetry.space_group_name_H-M   'P 1'
#
loop_
_entity.id
_entity.type
_entity.pdbx_description
1 polymer ?
#
loop_
_entity_poly.entity_id
_entity_poly.type
_entity_poly.pdbx_seq_one_letter_code
_entity_poly.pdbx_strand_id
1 'polypeptide(L)'
;MALCKRDREPSRNERSDGRSFFRLRDQRWRFLIGLSVSPLLIVPSPKASSTSLGSTTILINEVLVNATGTTEAAKEWVELKNVSGTSQTLSDWSIGDKDSCDDFPEVTIPAGGSLILAGDRAQFLQDNSGFQGAVIGLNGAVGNGLRNDGDHVALFNGANCSGTEIDCVQWGDNTGCTHFNEVDGGIPSQGSDGKSIARLSDTDTDQDTDWASGQTPTPQGFSPTSVLLISFTARSTKEGIIVHWETVNEYNILGYNVARSVRSDGPFARMNADLIPARGAGAVTGAEYSYSDDRVRSGKRYYYLLEAMESDGERRRFGPISIQFGRVRAANRQR
;
A
#
# COMPACT_ATOMS: atom_id res chain seq x y z
N MET A 1 62.30 -41.07 -12.54
CA MET A 1 61.21 -40.42 -11.78
C MET A 1 61.38 -38.92 -11.92
N ALA A 2 60.49 -38.31 -12.71
CA ALA A 2 60.37 -36.88 -12.99
C ALA A 2 59.69 -36.17 -11.77
N LEU A 3 59.70 -34.85 -11.55
CA LEU A 3 59.89 -33.67 -12.40
C LEU A 3 60.47 -32.52 -11.54
N CYS A 4 61.17 -31.59 -12.20
CA CYS A 4 62.07 -30.59 -11.63
C CYS A 4 61.60 -29.16 -11.95
N LYS A 5 61.64 -28.30 -10.92
CA LYS A 5 62.06 -26.87 -10.84
C LYS A 5 61.64 -25.81 -11.89
N ARG A 6 61.24 -24.65 -11.29
CA ARG A 6 61.65 -23.24 -11.55
C ARG A 6 61.19 -22.62 -12.88
N ASP A 7 61.02 -21.30 -13.05
CA ASP A 7 61.10 -20.08 -12.24
C ASP A 7 60.28 -18.98 -12.97
N ARG A 8 60.13 -17.81 -12.31
CA ARG A 8 59.32 -16.60 -12.63
C ARG A 8 59.49 -15.93 -14.01
N GLU A 9 58.37 -15.32 -14.48
CA GLU A 9 58.17 -14.06 -15.28
C GLU A 9 58.96 -13.87 -16.60
N PRO A 10 58.66 -12.88 -17.50
CA PRO A 10 57.53 -11.95 -17.63
C PRO A 10 56.99 -11.80 -19.10
N SER A 11 56.07 -10.84 -19.31
CA SER A 11 56.00 -9.89 -20.46
C SER A 11 54.88 -9.98 -21.52
N ARG A 12 54.23 -8.80 -21.66
CA ARG A 12 53.77 -8.06 -22.87
C ARG A 12 52.73 -8.64 -23.85
N ASN A 13 51.62 -7.89 -23.91
CA ASN A 13 50.94 -7.26 -25.06
C ASN A 13 50.69 -8.06 -26.36
N GLU A 14 49.39 -8.21 -26.62
CA GLU A 14 48.65 -7.87 -27.85
C GLU A 14 49.31 -7.96 -29.24
N ARG A 15 48.57 -8.67 -30.11
CA ARG A 15 48.31 -8.41 -31.55
C ARG A 15 49.50 -8.61 -32.49
N SER A 16 49.35 -9.00 -33.75
CA SER A 16 48.27 -9.45 -34.63
C SER A 16 48.97 -9.96 -35.90
N ASP A 17 48.17 -10.27 -36.92
CA ASP A 17 48.48 -10.14 -38.35
C ASP A 17 48.87 -11.40 -39.13
N GLY A 18 48.13 -11.57 -40.22
CA GLY A 18 48.80 -11.27 -41.48
C GLY A 18 48.24 -12.00 -42.68
N ARG A 19 47.25 -11.40 -43.36
CA ARG A 19 47.15 -11.31 -44.84
C ARG A 19 46.38 -10.00 -45.12
N SER A 20 46.79 -9.06 -45.97
CA SER A 20 47.79 -9.05 -47.03
C SER A 20 48.01 -7.60 -47.50
N PHE A 21 49.22 -7.38 -48.04
CA PHE A 21 49.78 -6.16 -48.64
C PHE A 21 48.93 -5.48 -49.71
N PHE A 22 49.01 -4.14 -49.82
CA PHE A 22 49.43 -3.40 -51.03
C PHE A 22 49.83 -1.95 -50.71
N ARG A 23 50.86 -1.45 -51.39
CA ARG A 23 51.59 -0.18 -51.15
C ARG A 23 50.98 1.06 -51.83
N LEU A 24 51.16 2.18 -51.13
CA LEU A 24 51.50 3.56 -51.55
C LEU A 24 50.59 4.32 -52.54
N ARG A 25 50.01 5.42 -52.05
CA ARG A 25 50.11 6.73 -52.71
C ARG A 25 49.92 7.88 -51.72
N ASP A 26 50.91 8.76 -51.67
CA ASP A 26 50.90 10.04 -50.96
C ASP A 26 49.72 10.92 -51.39
N GLN A 27 48.92 11.36 -50.41
CA GLN A 27 47.98 12.49 -50.54
C GLN A 27 48.08 13.31 -49.26
N ARG A 28 48.79 14.44 -49.35
CA ARG A 28 48.88 15.45 -48.28
C ARG A 28 47.51 16.09 -48.07
N TRP A 29 46.84 15.79 -46.96
CA TRP A 29 45.64 16.51 -46.53
C TRP A 29 46.00 17.62 -45.55
N ARG A 30 45.83 18.86 -46.01
CA ARG A 30 45.83 20.05 -45.17
C ARG A 30 44.51 20.07 -44.40
N PHE A 31 44.53 19.75 -43.10
CA PHE A 31 43.39 19.99 -42.23
C PHE A 31 43.32 21.49 -41.90
N LEU A 32 42.35 22.17 -42.49
CA LEU A 32 41.84 23.45 -42.00
C LEU A 32 40.98 23.16 -40.77
N ILE A 33 41.40 23.64 -39.59
CA ILE A 33 40.60 23.62 -38.38
C ILE A 33 39.49 24.66 -38.55
N GLY A 34 38.31 24.21 -38.95
CA GLY A 34 37.08 25.02 -38.87
C GLY A 34 36.55 24.96 -37.44
N LEU A 35 36.71 26.04 -36.68
CA LEU A 35 35.99 26.27 -35.42
C LEU A 35 34.51 26.48 -35.75
N SER A 36 33.71 25.41 -35.68
CA SER A 36 32.26 25.52 -35.63
C SER A 36 31.87 25.99 -34.23
N VAL A 37 31.53 27.27 -34.10
CA VAL A 37 30.85 27.79 -32.91
C VAL A 37 29.37 27.46 -33.08
N SER A 38 28.93 26.34 -32.53
CA SER A 38 27.50 26.06 -32.42
C SER A 38 26.90 27.04 -31.41
N PRO A 39 25.89 27.85 -31.77
CA PRO A 39 25.17 28.62 -30.78
C PRO A 39 24.45 27.64 -29.86
N LEU A 40 24.81 27.66 -28.58
CA LEU A 40 24.10 26.93 -27.55
C LEU A 40 22.69 27.52 -27.47
N LEU A 41 21.71 26.85 -28.06
CA LEU A 41 20.31 27.13 -27.77
C LEU A 41 20.10 26.84 -26.29
N ILE A 42 19.94 27.89 -25.49
CA ILE A 42 19.42 27.79 -24.13
C ILE A 42 17.96 27.37 -24.30
N VAL A 43 17.72 26.07 -24.33
CA VAL A 43 16.37 25.55 -24.09
C VAL A 43 16.08 25.91 -22.63
N PRO A 44 15.02 26.68 -22.31
CA PRO A 44 14.61 26.79 -20.93
C PRO A 44 14.35 25.36 -20.45
N SER A 45 15.10 24.93 -19.44
CA SER A 45 14.80 23.70 -18.73
C SER A 45 13.30 23.71 -18.41
N PRO A 46 12.56 22.61 -18.61
CA PRO A 46 11.20 22.54 -18.10
C PRO A 46 11.27 22.95 -16.62
N LYS A 47 10.56 24.02 -16.30
CA LYS A 47 10.38 24.50 -14.93
C LYS A 47 9.92 23.27 -14.16
N ALA A 48 10.64 22.91 -13.09
CA ALA A 48 10.30 21.76 -12.26
C ALA A 48 8.80 21.83 -11.96
N SER A 49 8.04 20.87 -12.51
CA SER A 49 6.65 20.68 -12.14
C SER A 49 6.64 20.29 -10.67
N SER A 50 5.84 21.04 -9.91
CA SER A 50 5.36 20.74 -8.55
C SER A 50 6.24 19.80 -7.74
N THR A 51 7.06 20.39 -6.86
CA THR A 51 7.57 19.72 -5.68
C THR A 51 6.38 19.09 -4.94
N SER A 52 6.21 17.78 -5.01
CA SER A 52 5.44 17.07 -3.99
C SER A 52 6.24 17.27 -2.70
N LEU A 53 5.61 17.89 -1.70
CA LEU A 53 6.07 17.75 -0.32
C LEU A 53 6.15 16.23 -0.05
N GLY A 54 7.28 15.81 0.52
CA GLY A 54 7.75 14.44 0.42
C GLY A 54 6.78 13.44 1.01
N SER A 55 6.79 12.21 0.48
CA SER A 55 6.16 11.05 1.12
C SER A 55 6.50 11.04 2.62
N THR A 56 5.50 11.35 3.44
CA THR A 56 5.59 11.36 4.89
C THR A 56 5.56 9.92 5.37
N THR A 57 6.54 9.55 6.19
CA THR A 57 6.73 8.14 6.59
C THR A 57 5.79 7.71 7.70
N ILE A 58 5.22 8.68 8.42
CA ILE A 58 4.16 8.48 9.41
C ILE A 58 2.92 9.17 8.88
N LEU A 59 1.83 8.41 8.76
CA LEU A 59 0.54 8.88 8.30
C LEU A 59 -0.49 8.70 9.41
N ILE A 60 -1.44 9.62 9.52
CA ILE A 60 -2.77 9.36 10.06
C ILE A 60 -3.41 8.30 9.15
N ASN A 61 -3.81 7.18 9.73
CA ASN A 61 -4.35 6.03 9.01
C ASN A 61 -5.86 5.87 9.23
N GLU A 62 -6.34 6.15 10.45
CA GLU A 62 -7.75 6.00 10.79
C GLU A 62 -8.12 6.92 11.94
N VAL A 63 -9.33 7.48 11.91
CA VAL A 63 -9.87 8.38 12.93
C VAL A 63 -11.27 7.91 13.29
N LEU A 64 -11.48 7.54 14.55
CA LEU A 64 -12.81 7.36 15.12
C LEU A 64 -13.27 8.67 15.76
N VAL A 65 -14.19 9.35 15.09
CA VAL A 65 -14.76 10.64 15.52
C VAL A 65 -15.97 10.42 16.44
N ASN A 66 -17.06 9.88 15.89
CA ASN A 66 -18.31 9.73 16.63
C ASN A 66 -18.36 8.35 17.31
N ALA A 67 -17.76 8.23 18.48
CA ALA A 67 -17.80 6.97 19.23
C ALA A 67 -19.14 6.79 19.98
N THR A 68 -19.79 5.63 19.84
CA THR A 68 -21.09 5.40 20.49
C THR A 68 -21.02 5.44 22.02
N GLY A 69 -21.97 6.14 22.66
CA GLY A 69 -22.20 6.11 24.11
C GLY A 69 -22.15 7.48 24.80
N THR A 70 -22.11 7.48 26.13
CA THR A 70 -22.22 8.70 26.97
C THR A 70 -20.89 9.37 27.32
N THR A 71 -19.77 8.82 26.85
CA THR A 71 -18.39 9.33 27.07
C THR A 71 -17.64 9.29 25.73
N GLU A 72 -18.26 9.89 24.72
CA GLU A 72 -17.83 9.86 23.31
C GLU A 72 -16.37 10.31 23.15
N ALA A 73 -16.00 11.48 23.66
CA ALA A 73 -14.63 12.00 23.55
C ALA A 73 -13.55 11.08 24.13
N ALA A 74 -13.85 10.36 25.22
CA ALA A 74 -12.90 9.40 25.81
C ALA A 74 -12.70 8.13 24.97
N LYS A 75 -13.61 7.88 24.03
CA LYS A 75 -13.61 6.72 23.13
C LYS A 75 -13.09 7.05 21.74
N GLU A 76 -12.91 8.32 21.42
CA GLU A 76 -12.24 8.76 20.21
C GLU A 76 -10.80 8.29 20.19
N TRP A 77 -10.30 8.02 18.99
CA TRP A 77 -8.92 7.68 18.79
C TRP A 77 -8.48 7.97 17.35
N VAL A 78 -7.17 8.17 17.22
CA VAL A 78 -6.47 8.33 15.95
C VAL A 78 -5.42 7.23 15.85
N GLU A 79 -5.37 6.55 14.72
CA GLU A 79 -4.28 5.64 14.39
C GLU A 79 -3.23 6.35 13.54
N LEU A 80 -1.98 6.24 13.96
CA LEU A 80 -0.81 6.56 13.15
C LEU A 80 -0.20 5.29 12.59
N LYS A 81 0.26 5.32 11.33
CA LYS A 81 0.93 4.22 10.66
C LYS A 81 2.28 4.64 10.12
N ASN A 82 3.30 3.85 10.40
CA ASN A 82 4.61 3.97 9.77
C ASN A 82 4.62 3.21 8.45
N VAL A 83 4.54 3.92 7.34
CA VAL A 83 4.54 3.34 5.98
C VAL A 83 5.95 3.10 5.43
N SER A 84 6.99 3.45 6.19
CA SER A 84 8.38 3.22 5.78
C SER A 84 8.87 1.79 6.06
N GLY A 85 9.94 1.40 5.37
CA GLY A 85 10.65 0.14 5.61
C GLY A 85 11.57 0.14 6.84
N THR A 86 11.56 1.20 7.66
CA THR A 86 12.41 1.35 8.84
C THR A 86 11.60 1.78 10.05
N SER A 87 12.08 1.48 11.27
CA SER A 87 11.43 1.98 12.49
C SER A 87 11.62 3.49 12.60
N GLN A 88 10.58 4.19 13.05
CA GLN A 88 10.59 5.64 13.25
C GLN A 88 10.40 5.95 14.73
N THR A 89 11.28 6.77 15.28
CA THR A 89 11.15 7.29 16.64
C THR A 89 10.57 8.70 16.57
N LEU A 90 9.45 8.90 17.26
CA LEU A 90 8.73 10.16 17.34
C LEU A 90 9.06 10.79 18.68
N SER A 91 9.90 11.83 18.66
CA SER A 91 10.33 12.58 19.84
C SER A 91 9.82 14.01 19.72
N ASP A 92 9.15 14.51 20.75
CA ASP A 92 8.51 15.83 20.77
C ASP A 92 7.43 15.99 19.69
N TRP A 93 6.68 14.92 19.37
CA TRP A 93 5.55 15.01 18.43
C TRP A 93 4.26 15.30 19.18
N SER A 94 3.31 15.89 18.47
CA SER A 94 2.00 16.22 18.99
C SER A 94 0.91 15.99 17.96
N ILE A 95 -0.32 15.89 18.44
CA ILE A 95 -1.52 15.82 17.61
C ILE A 95 -2.48 16.92 18.05
N GLY A 96 -3.16 17.56 17.12
CA GLY A 96 -4.10 18.63 17.44
C GLY A 96 -5.35 18.57 16.62
N ASP A 97 -6.39 19.16 17.17
CA ASP A 97 -7.57 19.60 16.43
C ASP A 97 -7.52 21.12 16.23
N LYS A 98 -8.66 21.72 15.86
CA LYS A 98 -8.76 23.16 15.66
C LYS A 98 -8.44 24.02 16.88
N ASP A 99 -8.77 23.53 18.05
CA ASP A 99 -8.90 24.33 19.26
C ASP A 99 -7.87 23.94 20.33
N SER A 100 -7.30 22.73 20.26
CA SER A 100 -6.38 22.19 21.25
C SER A 100 -5.31 21.28 20.63
N CYS A 101 -4.24 21.06 21.39
CA CYS A 101 -3.12 20.21 21.01
C CYS A 101 -2.69 19.33 22.18
N ASP A 102 -2.34 18.09 21.88
CA ASP A 102 -1.80 17.12 22.82
C ASP A 102 -0.39 16.69 22.43
N ASP A 103 0.54 16.90 23.36
CA ASP A 103 1.85 16.26 23.32
C ASP A 103 1.73 14.79 23.73
N PHE A 104 2.46 13.91 23.05
CA PHE A 104 2.56 12.51 23.45
C PHE A 104 4.03 12.13 23.73
N PRO A 105 4.25 11.16 24.66
CA PRO A 105 5.61 10.76 25.01
C PRO A 105 6.36 10.17 23.82
N GLU A 106 7.69 10.20 23.90
CA GLU A 106 8.54 9.56 22.90
C GLU A 106 8.15 8.10 22.69
N VAL A 107 7.99 7.74 21.41
CA VAL A 107 7.53 6.41 21.02
C VAL A 107 8.19 5.98 19.72
N THR A 108 8.50 4.70 19.60
CA THR A 108 9.02 4.13 18.35
C THR A 108 7.95 3.26 17.71
N ILE A 109 7.63 3.57 16.45
CA ILE A 109 6.75 2.77 15.60
C ILE A 109 7.63 1.90 14.69
N PRO A 110 7.55 0.55 14.78
CA PRO A 110 8.27 -0.34 13.88
C PRO A 110 7.95 -0.07 12.41
N ALA A 111 8.81 -0.54 11.49
CA ALA A 111 8.52 -0.50 10.06
C ALA A 111 7.18 -1.21 9.76
N GLY A 112 6.26 -0.55 9.05
CA GLY A 112 4.91 -1.08 8.80
C GLY A 112 4.00 -1.17 10.03
N GLY A 113 4.46 -0.71 11.20
CA GLY A 113 3.71 -0.73 12.46
C GLY A 113 2.76 0.45 12.61
N SER A 114 1.92 0.39 13.64
CA SER A 114 1.00 1.48 13.99
C SER A 114 1.01 1.81 15.48
N LEU A 115 0.44 2.98 15.78
CA LEU A 115 0.27 3.53 17.12
C LEU A 115 -1.14 4.11 17.23
N ILE A 116 -1.85 3.76 18.31
CA ILE A 116 -3.13 4.39 18.63
C ILE A 116 -2.89 5.54 19.60
N LEU A 117 -3.43 6.70 19.27
CA LEU A 117 -3.60 7.85 20.16
C LEU A 117 -5.07 7.91 20.55
N ALA A 118 -5.40 7.47 21.76
CA ALA A 118 -6.77 7.41 22.25
C ALA A 118 -7.06 8.55 23.22
N GLY A 119 -8.29 9.07 23.24
CA GLY A 119 -8.73 10.00 24.28
C GLY A 119 -8.48 9.41 25.67
N ASP A 120 -9.03 8.24 25.96
CA ASP A 120 -8.69 7.45 27.15
C ASP A 120 -8.20 6.04 26.80
N ARG A 121 -6.97 5.71 27.24
CA ARG A 121 -6.34 4.41 26.98
C ARG A 121 -7.11 3.25 27.59
N ALA A 122 -7.63 3.40 28.82
CA ALA A 122 -8.31 2.31 29.51
C ALA A 122 -9.67 2.01 28.87
N GLN A 123 -10.37 3.05 28.41
CA GLN A 123 -11.62 2.93 27.68
C GLN A 123 -11.39 2.29 26.31
N PHE A 124 -10.35 2.74 25.56
CA PHE A 124 -9.98 2.13 24.29
C PHE A 124 -9.73 0.62 24.43
N LEU A 125 -8.96 0.20 25.44
CA LEU A 125 -8.66 -1.21 25.69
C LEU A 125 -9.87 -2.02 26.16
N GLN A 126 -10.85 -1.38 26.82
CA GLN A 126 -12.11 -2.04 27.17
C GLN A 126 -12.96 -2.31 25.92
N ASP A 127 -13.11 -1.31 25.05
CA ASP A 127 -13.88 -1.42 23.83
C ASP A 127 -13.16 -2.33 22.79
N ASN A 128 -11.84 -2.45 22.88
CA ASN A 128 -10.99 -3.27 22.01
C ASN A 128 -10.18 -4.31 22.80
N SER A 129 -10.86 -5.13 23.61
CA SER A 129 -10.25 -6.09 24.55
C SER A 129 -9.21 -7.09 23.99
N GLY A 130 -9.17 -7.29 22.66
CA GLY A 130 -8.18 -8.13 21.98
C GLY A 130 -6.93 -7.40 21.48
N PHE A 131 -6.88 -6.06 21.62
CA PHE A 131 -5.82 -5.23 21.06
C PHE A 131 -4.49 -5.42 21.80
N GLN A 132 -3.41 -5.66 21.04
CA GLN A 132 -2.06 -5.93 21.59
C GLN A 132 -0.98 -4.93 21.14
N GLY A 133 -1.35 -3.86 20.43
CA GLY A 133 -0.43 -2.88 19.88
C GLY A 133 -0.05 -1.75 20.84
N ALA A 134 0.65 -0.76 20.32
CA ALA A 134 0.97 0.45 21.06
C ALA A 134 -0.27 1.36 21.16
N VAL A 135 -0.53 1.88 22.37
CA VAL A 135 -1.60 2.85 22.65
C VAL A 135 -1.03 3.95 23.54
N ILE A 136 -1.35 5.20 23.27
CA ILE A 136 -1.13 6.32 24.18
C ILE A 136 -2.49 6.91 24.51
N GLY A 137 -2.71 7.28 25.78
CA GLY A 137 -3.90 8.01 26.21
C GLY A 137 -3.62 9.50 26.31
N LEU A 138 -4.53 10.34 25.80
CA LEU A 138 -4.38 11.80 25.72
C LEU A 138 -5.19 12.56 26.79
N ASN A 139 -5.49 11.91 27.91
CA ASN A 139 -6.15 12.50 29.08
C ASN A 139 -7.64 12.83 28.92
N GLY A 140 -8.36 12.02 28.14
CA GLY A 140 -9.82 11.97 28.12
C GLY A 140 -10.47 12.43 26.81
N ALA A 141 -9.69 13.00 25.89
CA ALA A 141 -10.11 13.38 24.54
C ALA A 141 -8.87 13.47 23.63
N VAL A 142 -9.08 13.42 22.31
CA VAL A 142 -8.07 13.90 21.35
C VAL A 142 -8.33 15.39 21.15
N GLY A 143 -7.33 16.22 21.42
CA GLY A 143 -7.46 17.68 21.48
C GLY A 143 -8.46 18.11 22.55
N ASN A 144 -9.56 18.74 22.13
CA ASN A 144 -10.69 19.07 22.99
C ASN A 144 -11.94 18.20 22.72
N GLY A 145 -11.77 17.13 21.95
CA GLY A 145 -12.82 16.22 21.50
C GLY A 145 -13.15 16.48 20.03
N LEU A 146 -13.16 15.41 19.25
CA LEU A 146 -13.35 15.45 17.81
C LEU A 146 -14.81 15.73 17.47
N ARG A 147 -15.12 16.90 16.89
CA ARG A 147 -16.50 17.28 16.63
C ARG A 147 -17.15 16.48 15.51
N ASN A 148 -18.38 16.04 15.77
CA ASN A 148 -19.17 15.23 14.83
C ASN A 148 -19.56 15.95 13.52
N ASP A 149 -19.93 17.23 13.61
CA ASP A 149 -20.43 18.00 12.47
C ASP A 149 -19.31 18.63 11.62
N GLY A 150 -18.07 18.61 12.13
CA GLY A 150 -16.90 19.07 11.41
C GLY A 150 -15.70 19.36 12.32
N ASP A 151 -14.58 18.72 12.01
CA ASP A 151 -13.29 18.97 12.64
C ASP A 151 -12.13 18.62 11.72
N HIS A 152 -10.91 18.78 12.22
CA HIS A 152 -9.74 18.16 11.63
C HIS A 152 -8.83 17.59 12.71
N VAL A 153 -7.95 16.70 12.28
CA VAL A 153 -6.84 16.19 13.07
C VAL A 153 -5.57 16.41 12.28
N ALA A 154 -4.60 17.10 12.88
CA ALA A 154 -3.29 17.36 12.29
C ALA A 154 -2.18 16.78 13.18
N LEU A 155 -1.22 16.12 12.54
CA LEU A 155 -0.04 15.54 13.16
C LEU A 155 1.17 16.47 12.97
N PHE A 156 1.93 16.74 14.02
CA PHE A 156 3.08 17.64 13.97
C PHE A 156 4.37 16.99 14.47
N ASN A 157 5.48 17.33 13.84
CA ASN A 157 6.83 16.95 14.28
C ASN A 157 7.45 17.96 15.27
N GLY A 158 6.63 18.48 16.19
CA GLY A 158 7.07 19.40 17.22
C GLY A 158 6.00 19.55 18.30
N ALA A 159 6.45 19.71 19.55
CA ALA A 159 5.56 19.78 20.69
C ALA A 159 4.61 20.98 20.59
N ASN A 160 3.42 20.87 21.18
CA ASN A 160 2.35 21.87 21.20
C ASN A 160 1.96 22.32 19.79
N CYS A 161 1.93 21.36 18.85
CA CYS A 161 1.57 21.57 17.45
C CYS A 161 2.46 22.63 16.79
N SER A 162 3.72 22.68 17.24
CA SER A 162 4.77 23.45 16.61
C SER A 162 5.50 22.61 15.56
N GLY A 163 6.34 23.25 14.76
CA GLY A 163 7.06 22.55 13.69
C GLY A 163 6.23 22.43 12.42
N THR A 164 6.40 21.32 11.71
CA THR A 164 5.77 21.02 10.42
C THR A 164 4.58 20.09 10.61
N GLU A 165 3.44 20.45 10.00
CA GLU A 165 2.31 19.53 9.82
C GLU A 165 2.78 18.39 8.90
N ILE A 166 2.77 17.18 9.45
CA ILE A 166 3.21 15.95 8.76
C ILE A 166 2.07 15.32 8.00
N ASP A 167 0.86 15.36 8.53
CA ASP A 167 -0.32 14.78 7.92
C ASP A 167 -1.56 15.41 8.55
N CYS A 168 -2.65 15.47 7.80
CA CYS A 168 -3.91 16.00 8.28
C CYS A 168 -5.11 15.38 7.56
N VAL A 169 -6.17 15.18 8.34
CA VAL A 169 -7.50 14.82 7.82
C VAL A 169 -8.54 15.77 8.37
N GLN A 170 -9.45 16.22 7.51
CA GLN A 170 -10.56 17.11 7.87
C GLN A 170 -11.89 16.50 7.44
N TRP A 171 -12.95 16.79 8.19
CA TRP A 171 -14.31 16.38 7.87
C TRP A 171 -15.34 17.49 8.15
N GLY A 172 -16.54 17.34 7.56
CA GLY A 172 -17.65 18.24 7.80
C GLY A 172 -17.36 19.67 7.34
N ASP A 173 -17.67 20.66 8.19
CA ASP A 173 -17.60 22.09 7.85
C ASP A 173 -16.28 22.79 8.24
N ASN A 174 -15.27 22.06 8.68
CA ASN A 174 -14.05 22.63 9.25
C ASN A 174 -12.80 22.31 8.41
N THR A 175 -12.23 23.31 7.75
CA THR A 175 -11.09 23.18 6.83
C THR A 175 -9.79 23.71 7.45
N GLY A 176 -9.24 22.97 8.42
CA GLY A 176 -8.05 23.37 9.17
C GLY A 176 -6.72 22.85 8.63
N CYS A 177 -6.74 21.82 7.77
CA CYS A 177 -5.53 21.21 7.22
C CYS A 177 -4.81 22.16 6.26
N THR A 178 -3.50 22.37 6.46
CA THR A 178 -2.76 23.42 5.73
C THR A 178 -2.30 22.99 4.33
N HIS A 179 -2.22 21.68 4.10
CA HIS A 179 -1.78 21.10 2.82
C HIS A 179 -2.87 20.32 2.07
N PHE A 180 -4.07 20.21 2.64
CA PHE A 180 -5.17 19.43 2.08
C PHE A 180 -5.78 20.10 0.85
N ASN A 181 -5.68 19.42 -0.29
CA ASN A 181 -6.17 19.87 -1.58
C ASN A 181 -7.48 19.17 -1.92
N GLU A 182 -8.58 19.93 -1.88
CA GLU A 182 -9.89 19.45 -2.30
C GLU A 182 -9.95 19.35 -3.84
N VAL A 183 -9.87 18.13 -4.39
CA VAL A 183 -9.83 17.94 -5.84
C VAL A 183 -11.22 17.76 -6.45
N ASP A 184 -12.19 17.20 -5.72
CA ASP A 184 -13.56 16.98 -6.19
C ASP A 184 -14.66 17.56 -5.25
N GLY A 185 -14.27 18.37 -4.27
CA GLY A 185 -15.18 18.98 -3.28
C GLY A 185 -15.75 17.99 -2.26
N GLY A 186 -15.06 16.87 -2.03
CA GLY A 186 -15.53 15.78 -1.20
C GLY A 186 -14.78 15.66 0.11
N ILE A 187 -14.87 16.63 1.01
CA ILE A 187 -14.42 16.45 2.40
C ILE A 187 -15.06 15.15 2.97
N PRO A 188 -14.27 14.19 3.52
CA PRO A 188 -14.83 12.96 4.04
C PRO A 188 -15.84 13.28 5.15
N SER A 189 -16.93 12.52 5.21
CA SER A 189 -17.83 12.55 6.36
C SER A 189 -17.41 11.50 7.39
N GLN A 190 -17.70 11.74 8.66
CA GLN A 190 -17.51 10.72 9.70
C GLN A 190 -18.42 9.49 9.52
N GLY A 191 -19.53 9.62 8.77
CA GLY A 191 -20.54 8.58 8.63
C GLY A 191 -21.51 8.53 9.82
N SER A 192 -22.06 7.34 10.11
CA SER A 192 -22.94 7.11 11.26
C SER A 192 -22.15 6.91 12.56
N ASP A 193 -22.81 7.01 13.72
CA ASP A 193 -22.19 6.73 15.01
C ASP A 193 -21.47 5.37 15.04
N GLY A 194 -20.29 5.36 15.64
CA GLY A 194 -19.38 4.21 15.73
C GLY A 194 -18.64 3.91 14.43
N LYS A 195 -18.59 4.84 13.48
CA LYS A 195 -17.82 4.71 12.25
C LYS A 195 -16.59 5.61 12.23
N SER A 196 -15.60 5.19 11.46
CA SER A 196 -14.34 5.89 11.29
C SER A 196 -14.19 6.49 9.90
N ILE A 197 -13.29 7.46 9.82
CA ILE A 197 -12.68 7.91 8.58
C ILE A 197 -11.35 7.16 8.48
N ALA A 198 -11.08 6.51 7.36
CA ALA A 198 -9.88 5.68 7.22
C ALA A 198 -9.20 5.92 5.88
N ARG A 199 -7.88 5.95 5.88
CA ARG A 199 -7.05 6.13 4.69
C ARG A 199 -7.25 4.93 3.76
N LEU A 200 -7.29 5.16 2.45
CA LEU A 200 -7.50 4.16 1.42
C LEU A 200 -6.22 3.39 1.05
N SER A 201 -5.04 4.02 1.20
CA SER A 201 -3.74 3.45 0.84
C SER A 201 -2.59 4.05 1.63
N ASP A 202 -1.39 3.47 1.55
CA ASP A 202 -0.18 4.03 2.18
C ASP A 202 0.43 5.20 1.38
N THR A 203 -0.23 5.63 0.31
CA THR A 203 0.13 6.84 -0.43
C THR A 203 -0.69 8.00 0.09
N ASP A 204 0.00 9.07 0.44
CA ASP A 204 -0.60 10.34 0.81
C ASP A 204 -0.41 11.32 -0.35
N THR A 205 -1.51 11.84 -0.88
CA THR A 205 -1.49 12.82 -1.97
C THR A 205 -2.02 14.17 -1.51
N ASP A 206 -2.18 14.33 -0.19
CA ASP A 206 -2.83 15.45 0.48
C ASP A 206 -4.23 15.73 -0.10
N GLN A 207 -4.97 14.70 -0.54
CA GLN A 207 -6.27 14.87 -1.18
C GLN A 207 -7.39 14.18 -0.40
N ASP A 208 -8.60 14.71 -0.57
CA ASP A 208 -9.82 14.08 -0.08
C ASP A 208 -9.99 12.64 -0.57
N THR A 209 -9.54 12.35 -1.79
CA THR A 209 -9.56 11.00 -2.36
C THR A 209 -8.66 9.99 -1.65
N ASP A 210 -7.82 10.41 -0.70
CA ASP A 210 -7.02 9.48 0.12
C ASP A 210 -7.85 8.80 1.21
N TRP A 211 -9.11 9.21 1.43
CA TRP A 211 -9.92 8.82 2.59
C TRP A 211 -11.24 8.13 2.22
N ALA A 212 -11.63 7.14 3.02
CA ALA A 212 -12.96 6.54 3.06
C ALA A 212 -13.73 6.99 4.30
N SER A 213 -14.98 7.36 4.10
CA SER A 213 -15.95 7.68 5.16
C SER A 213 -16.71 6.45 5.66
N GLY A 214 -17.20 6.50 6.90
CA GLY A 214 -18.21 5.56 7.41
C GLY A 214 -17.72 4.13 7.57
N GLN A 215 -16.42 3.94 7.80
CA GLN A 215 -15.79 2.63 7.89
C GLN A 215 -16.06 1.99 9.25
N THR A 216 -16.10 0.66 9.29
CA THR A 216 -16.11 -0.03 10.59
C THR A 216 -14.73 0.17 11.22
N PRO A 217 -14.63 0.65 12.47
CA PRO A 217 -13.34 0.97 13.04
C PRO A 217 -12.44 -0.27 13.14
N THR A 218 -11.19 -0.15 12.70
CA THR A 218 -10.23 -1.25 12.68
C THR A 218 -8.89 -0.85 13.31
N PRO A 219 -8.80 -0.72 14.64
CA PRO A 219 -7.53 -0.39 15.29
C PRO A 219 -6.48 -1.49 15.02
N GLN A 220 -5.31 -1.10 14.52
CA GLN A 220 -4.25 -1.94 13.90
C GLN A 220 -4.66 -2.66 12.61
N GLY A 221 -5.86 -2.41 12.10
CA GLY A 221 -6.34 -2.98 10.86
C GLY A 221 -5.94 -2.16 9.65
N PHE A 222 -6.01 -2.80 8.49
CA PHE A 222 -5.55 -2.22 7.24
C PHE A 222 -6.56 -1.21 6.71
N SER A 223 -6.05 -0.14 6.09
CA SER A 223 -6.81 0.74 5.19
C SER A 223 -7.91 -0.04 4.47
N PRO A 224 -9.19 0.36 4.58
CA PRO A 224 -10.32 -0.43 4.08
C PRO A 224 -10.30 -0.67 2.57
N THR A 225 -9.42 0.01 1.83
CA THR A 225 -9.09 -0.29 0.43
C THR A 225 -7.60 -0.44 0.16
N SER A 226 -6.81 -1.02 1.07
CA SER A 226 -5.66 -1.79 0.59
C SER A 226 -6.24 -2.95 -0.21
N VAL A 227 -6.51 -2.66 -1.49
CA VAL A 227 -7.05 -3.58 -2.48
C VAL A 227 -6.07 -4.73 -2.47
N LEU A 228 -6.46 -5.85 -1.83
CA LEU A 228 -5.56 -6.98 -1.75
C LEU A 228 -5.26 -7.50 -3.15
N LEU A 229 -6.24 -7.44 -4.05
CA LEU A 229 -6.19 -8.11 -5.34
C LEU A 229 -6.10 -7.12 -6.50
N ILE A 230 -5.05 -7.24 -7.31
CA ILE A 230 -4.98 -6.69 -8.66
C ILE A 230 -6.02 -7.37 -9.56
N SER A 231 -6.20 -8.69 -9.40
CA SER A 231 -7.17 -9.45 -10.19
C SER A 231 -7.71 -10.68 -9.46
N PHE A 232 -8.95 -11.07 -9.78
CA PHE A 232 -9.53 -12.38 -9.44
C PHE A 232 -10.37 -12.88 -10.60
N THR A 233 -9.92 -13.94 -11.27
CA THR A 233 -10.53 -14.44 -12.50
C THR A 233 -10.56 -15.97 -12.54
N ALA A 234 -11.37 -16.53 -13.43
CA ALA A 234 -11.42 -17.95 -13.69
C ALA A 234 -11.44 -18.20 -15.19
N ARG A 235 -10.72 -19.25 -15.64
CA ARG A 235 -10.68 -19.67 -17.04
C ARG A 235 -10.95 -21.17 -17.17
N SER A 236 -11.70 -21.55 -18.21
CA SER A 236 -11.93 -22.96 -18.55
C SER A 236 -10.77 -23.48 -19.39
N THR A 237 -10.27 -24.67 -19.07
CA THR A 237 -9.31 -25.44 -19.87
C THR A 237 -9.95 -26.74 -20.37
N LYS A 238 -9.17 -27.62 -21.00
CA LYS A 238 -9.62 -28.98 -21.34
C LYS A 238 -9.71 -29.89 -20.11
N GLU A 239 -8.89 -29.62 -19.09
CA GLU A 239 -8.72 -30.46 -17.90
C GLU A 239 -9.57 -29.98 -16.71
N GLY A 240 -10.04 -28.73 -16.71
CA GLY A 240 -10.82 -28.19 -15.61
C GLY A 240 -11.00 -26.67 -15.67
N ILE A 241 -11.20 -26.05 -14.52
CA ILE A 241 -11.19 -24.59 -14.35
C ILE A 241 -9.91 -24.20 -13.61
N ILE A 242 -9.23 -23.16 -14.09
CA ILE A 242 -8.14 -22.52 -13.36
C ILE A 242 -8.67 -21.21 -12.80
N VAL A 243 -8.62 -21.08 -11.48
CA VAL A 243 -8.89 -19.86 -10.73
C VAL A 243 -7.56 -19.13 -10.55
N HIS A 244 -7.54 -17.84 -10.84
CA HIS A 244 -6.34 -17.02 -10.85
C HIS A 244 -6.58 -15.77 -10.01
N TRP A 245 -5.59 -15.40 -9.20
CA TRP A 245 -5.59 -14.10 -8.53
C TRP A 245 -4.18 -13.54 -8.45
N GLU A 246 -4.11 -12.23 -8.38
CA GLU A 246 -2.87 -11.48 -8.24
C GLU A 246 -3.08 -10.46 -7.13
N THR A 247 -2.11 -10.34 -6.22
CA THR A 247 -2.19 -9.44 -5.07
C THR A 247 -1.37 -8.17 -5.27
N VAL A 248 -1.77 -7.07 -4.64
CA VAL A 248 -1.00 -5.81 -4.60
C VAL A 248 0.10 -5.90 -3.54
N ASN A 249 -0.24 -6.43 -2.35
CA ASN A 249 0.66 -6.64 -1.21
C ASN A 249 0.19 -7.84 -0.38
N GLU A 250 1.06 -8.39 0.46
CA GLU A 250 0.80 -9.62 1.25
C GLU A 250 1.23 -9.49 2.71
N TYR A 251 1.31 -8.26 3.21
CA TYR A 251 1.88 -7.94 4.51
C TYR A 251 1.19 -8.69 5.65
N ASN A 252 -0.14 -8.78 5.62
CA ASN A 252 -0.92 -9.49 6.65
C ASN A 252 -1.55 -10.80 6.17
N ILE A 253 -0.97 -11.47 5.16
CA ILE A 253 -1.60 -12.66 4.58
C ILE A 253 -0.79 -13.90 4.95
N LEU A 254 -1.42 -14.83 5.66
CA LEU A 254 -0.86 -16.18 5.88
C LEU A 254 -1.01 -17.04 4.63
N GLY A 255 -2.13 -16.87 3.92
CA GLY A 255 -2.41 -17.60 2.69
C GLY A 255 -3.87 -17.53 2.28
N TYR A 256 -4.27 -18.42 1.38
CA TYR A 256 -5.55 -18.37 0.70
C TYR A 256 -6.28 -19.71 0.72
N ASN A 257 -7.61 -19.62 0.84
CA ASN A 257 -8.52 -20.69 0.52
C ASN A 257 -9.35 -20.34 -0.70
N VAL A 258 -9.61 -21.35 -1.54
CA VAL A 258 -10.52 -21.23 -2.67
C VAL A 258 -11.78 -21.98 -2.31
N ALA A 259 -12.94 -21.31 -2.39
CA ALA A 259 -14.23 -21.91 -2.13
C ALA A 259 -15.09 -21.90 -3.40
N ARG A 260 -15.95 -22.91 -3.57
CA ARG A 260 -16.77 -23.10 -4.76
C ARG A 260 -18.23 -23.37 -4.41
N SER A 261 -19.15 -22.85 -5.22
CA SER A 261 -20.57 -23.16 -5.19
C SER A 261 -21.12 -23.39 -6.60
N VAL A 262 -22.26 -24.08 -6.68
CA VAL A 262 -23.09 -24.17 -7.91
C VAL A 262 -24.19 -23.09 -7.95
N ARG A 263 -24.28 -22.27 -6.90
CA ARG A 263 -25.19 -21.13 -6.76
C ARG A 263 -24.40 -19.86 -6.46
N SER A 264 -24.88 -18.72 -6.92
CA SER A 264 -24.24 -17.42 -6.70
C SER A 264 -24.24 -16.98 -5.23
N ASP A 265 -25.23 -17.43 -4.46
CA ASP A 265 -25.46 -17.10 -3.04
C ASP A 265 -24.89 -18.15 -2.07
N GLY A 266 -24.21 -19.18 -2.59
CA GLY A 266 -23.71 -20.29 -1.78
C GLY A 266 -24.76 -21.40 -1.54
N PRO A 267 -24.49 -22.33 -0.61
CA PRO A 267 -23.31 -22.40 0.25
C PRO A 267 -22.03 -22.67 -0.54
N PHE A 268 -20.91 -22.08 -0.09
CA PHE A 268 -19.59 -22.32 -0.68
C PHE A 268 -18.85 -23.41 0.11
N ALA A 269 -18.28 -24.38 -0.61
CA ALA A 269 -17.44 -25.41 -0.05
C ALA A 269 -15.96 -25.12 -0.36
N ARG A 270 -15.09 -25.21 0.65
CA ARG A 270 -13.64 -25.08 0.48
C ARG A 270 -13.10 -26.19 -0.43
N MET A 271 -12.20 -25.82 -1.34
CA MET A 271 -11.70 -26.69 -2.40
C MET A 271 -10.30 -27.24 -2.13
N ASN A 272 -9.41 -26.41 -1.58
CA ASN A 272 -8.05 -26.78 -1.18
C ASN A 272 -8.05 -27.45 0.21
N ALA A 273 -7.24 -28.50 0.39
CA ALA A 273 -7.08 -29.18 1.68
C ALA A 273 -6.19 -28.37 2.63
N ASP A 274 -4.99 -28.02 2.15
CA ASP A 274 -4.03 -27.18 2.87
C ASP A 274 -4.18 -25.72 2.45
N LEU A 275 -3.85 -24.79 3.35
CA LEU A 275 -3.81 -23.37 3.03
C LEU A 275 -2.78 -23.11 1.92
N ILE A 276 -3.14 -22.33 0.90
CA ILE A 276 -2.18 -21.92 -0.14
C ILE A 276 -1.37 -20.78 0.46
N PRO A 277 -0.09 -20.97 0.82
CA PRO A 277 0.65 -19.95 1.57
C PRO A 277 0.85 -18.71 0.71
N ALA A 278 0.82 -17.54 1.36
CA ALA A 278 1.27 -16.31 0.72
C ALA A 278 2.76 -16.43 0.37
N ARG A 279 3.14 -15.95 -0.81
CA ARG A 279 4.51 -15.99 -1.33
C ARG A 279 5.36 -14.85 -0.76
N GLY A 280 4.72 -13.75 -0.39
CA GLY A 280 5.27 -12.60 0.30
C GLY A 280 4.59 -12.37 1.64
N ALA A 281 4.39 -13.42 2.46
CA ALA A 281 3.87 -13.25 3.82
C ALA A 281 4.70 -12.19 4.57
N GLY A 282 4.08 -11.09 5.02
CA GLY A 282 4.81 -9.97 5.67
C GLY A 282 5.42 -8.96 4.71
N ALA A 283 5.23 -9.09 3.40
CA ALA A 283 5.82 -8.21 2.39
C ALA A 283 4.83 -7.17 1.85
N VAL A 284 5.34 -5.97 1.57
CA VAL A 284 4.60 -4.88 0.91
C VAL A 284 4.46 -5.08 -0.61
N THR A 285 4.97 -6.20 -1.14
CA THR A 285 4.83 -6.60 -2.55
C THR A 285 3.91 -7.81 -2.66
N GLY A 286 3.00 -7.80 -3.62
CA GLY A 286 2.12 -8.94 -3.90
C GLY A 286 2.75 -10.02 -4.79
N ALA A 287 1.93 -10.98 -5.18
CA ALA A 287 2.30 -12.12 -6.00
C ALA A 287 1.12 -12.67 -6.81
N GLU A 288 1.46 -13.51 -7.79
CA GLU A 288 0.50 -14.17 -8.67
C GLU A 288 0.27 -15.63 -8.26
N TYR A 289 -0.99 -16.07 -8.29
CA TYR A 289 -1.42 -17.38 -7.85
C TYR A 289 -2.40 -18.05 -8.81
N SER A 290 -2.44 -19.38 -8.73
CA SER A 290 -3.49 -20.13 -9.38
C SER A 290 -3.90 -21.37 -8.59
N TYR A 291 -5.15 -21.77 -8.78
CA TYR A 291 -5.73 -23.01 -8.25
C TYR A 291 -6.45 -23.77 -9.37
N SER A 292 -6.16 -25.06 -9.49
CA SER A 292 -6.78 -25.94 -10.49
C SER A 292 -7.96 -26.70 -9.87
N ASP A 293 -9.14 -26.59 -10.48
CA ASP A 293 -10.32 -27.39 -10.17
C ASP A 293 -10.65 -28.33 -11.34
N ASP A 294 -10.28 -29.60 -11.16
CA ASP A 294 -10.54 -30.72 -12.08
C ASP A 294 -11.85 -31.47 -11.75
N ARG A 295 -12.50 -31.17 -10.62
CA ARG A 295 -13.73 -31.81 -10.16
C ARG A 295 -14.98 -31.12 -10.72
N VAL A 296 -14.93 -30.70 -11.97
CA VAL A 296 -15.95 -29.91 -12.67
C VAL A 296 -16.63 -30.73 -13.77
N ARG A 297 -17.92 -30.48 -14.02
CA ARG A 297 -18.70 -31.19 -15.04
C ARG A 297 -19.04 -30.27 -16.20
N SER A 298 -18.84 -30.77 -17.42
CA SER A 298 -19.08 -30.00 -18.65
C SER A 298 -20.51 -29.44 -18.69
N GLY A 299 -20.64 -28.19 -19.16
CA GLY A 299 -21.91 -27.48 -19.26
C GLY A 299 -22.41 -26.87 -17.94
N LYS A 300 -21.78 -27.14 -16.79
CA LYS A 300 -22.18 -26.57 -15.49
C LYS A 300 -21.53 -25.21 -15.24
N ARG A 301 -22.27 -24.33 -14.57
CA ARG A 301 -21.77 -23.06 -14.04
C ARG A 301 -21.30 -23.25 -12.60
N TYR A 302 -20.16 -22.67 -12.29
CA TYR A 302 -19.56 -22.64 -10.97
C TYR A 302 -19.29 -21.20 -10.56
N TYR A 303 -19.35 -20.97 -9.25
CA TYR A 303 -19.05 -19.70 -8.59
C TYR A 303 -17.87 -19.93 -7.65
N TYR A 304 -16.87 -19.06 -7.70
CA TYR A 304 -15.68 -19.16 -6.86
C TYR A 304 -15.53 -17.93 -5.99
N LEU A 305 -15.15 -18.15 -4.74
CA LEU A 305 -14.81 -17.14 -3.76
C LEU A 305 -13.37 -17.39 -3.31
N LEU A 306 -12.59 -16.32 -3.16
CA LEU A 306 -11.26 -16.38 -2.56
C LEU A 306 -11.38 -15.91 -1.10
N GLU A 307 -10.89 -16.70 -0.16
CA GLU A 307 -10.75 -16.31 1.23
C GLU A 307 -9.26 -16.08 1.53
N ALA A 308 -8.86 -14.84 1.78
CA ALA A 308 -7.53 -14.54 2.29
C ALA A 308 -7.54 -14.69 3.82
N MET A 309 -6.62 -15.49 4.33
CA MET A 309 -6.43 -15.75 5.76
C MET A 309 -5.38 -14.81 6.31
N GLU A 310 -5.74 -14.06 7.33
CA GLU A 310 -4.89 -13.03 7.92
C GLU A 310 -4.11 -13.54 9.14
N SER A 311 -3.04 -12.84 9.53
CA SER A 311 -2.16 -13.30 10.62
C SER A 311 -2.79 -13.21 12.01
N ASP A 312 -3.82 -12.37 12.15
CA ASP A 312 -4.67 -12.22 13.33
C ASP A 312 -5.81 -13.26 13.41
N GLY A 313 -5.97 -14.09 12.36
CA GLY A 313 -7.01 -15.11 12.25
C GLY A 313 -8.28 -14.68 11.52
N GLU A 314 -8.38 -13.42 11.11
CA GLU A 314 -9.49 -12.90 10.32
C GLU A 314 -9.50 -13.43 8.88
N ARG A 315 -10.65 -13.26 8.21
CA ARG A 315 -10.87 -13.76 6.84
C ARG A 315 -11.48 -12.69 5.95
N ARG A 316 -10.74 -12.25 4.94
CA ARG A 316 -11.28 -11.43 3.86
C ARG A 316 -11.76 -12.26 2.69
N ARG A 317 -12.90 -11.89 2.12
CA ARG A 317 -13.57 -12.63 1.04
C ARG A 317 -13.67 -11.81 -0.24
N PHE A 318 -13.30 -12.41 -1.37
CA PHE A 318 -13.36 -11.78 -2.69
C PHE A 318 -14.19 -12.60 -3.67
N GLY A 319 -15.02 -11.91 -4.46
CA GLY A 319 -15.97 -12.51 -5.40
C GLY A 319 -17.40 -12.56 -4.84
N PRO A 320 -18.27 -13.48 -5.32
CA PRO A 320 -17.92 -14.59 -6.19
C PRO A 320 -17.73 -14.21 -7.66
N ILE A 321 -16.77 -14.83 -8.33
CA ILE A 321 -16.67 -14.84 -9.80
C ILE A 321 -17.38 -16.08 -10.36
N SER A 322 -17.91 -15.99 -11.58
CA SER A 322 -18.63 -17.13 -12.18
C SER A 322 -18.07 -17.56 -13.53
N ILE A 323 -18.12 -18.86 -13.80
CA ILE A 323 -17.69 -19.43 -15.08
C ILE A 323 -18.50 -20.68 -15.42
N GLN A 324 -18.75 -20.91 -16.71
CA GLN A 324 -19.32 -22.16 -17.21
C GLN A 324 -18.20 -23.04 -17.78
N PHE A 325 -18.04 -24.26 -17.25
CA PHE A 325 -17.03 -25.20 -17.73
C PHE A 325 -17.47 -25.80 -19.08
N GLY A 326 -16.57 -25.83 -20.06
CA GLY A 326 -16.80 -26.51 -21.34
C GLY A 326 -17.33 -25.65 -22.50
N ARG A 327 -17.37 -24.31 -22.37
CA ARG A 327 -17.58 -23.43 -23.55
C ARG A 327 -16.25 -22.89 -24.08
N VAL A 328 -15.74 -23.51 -25.14
CA VAL A 328 -14.91 -22.79 -26.12
C VAL A 328 -15.91 -22.17 -27.10
N ARG A 329 -16.00 -20.83 -27.17
CA ARG A 329 -16.74 -20.19 -28.27
C ARG A 329 -16.04 -20.61 -29.55
N ALA A 330 -16.72 -21.36 -30.42
CA ALA A 330 -16.26 -21.56 -31.78
C ALA A 330 -16.18 -20.18 -32.43
N ALA A 331 -14.98 -19.76 -32.83
CA ALA A 331 -14.83 -18.59 -33.67
C ALA A 331 -15.55 -18.89 -35.00
N ASN A 332 -16.63 -18.16 -35.28
CA ASN A 332 -17.22 -18.14 -36.61
C ASN A 332 -16.15 -17.62 -37.57
N ARG A 333 -15.52 -18.52 -38.32
CA ARG A 333 -14.87 -18.14 -39.57
C ARG A 333 -15.98 -17.80 -40.55
N GLN A 334 -16.18 -16.51 -40.80
CA GLN A 334 -16.91 -16.09 -41.99
C GLN A 334 -16.12 -16.58 -43.20
N ARG A 335 -16.79 -17.40 -44.02
CA ARG A 335 -16.43 -17.66 -45.41
C ARG A 335 -17.11 -16.60 -46.26
#